data_AF-A0A5B6YTM2-F1
#
_entry.id   AF-A0A5B6YTM2-F1
#
_cell.length_a   1.000
_cell.length_b   1.000
_cell.length_c   1.000
_cell.angle_alpha   90.00
_cell.angle_beta   90.00
_cell.angle_gamma   90.00
#
_symmetry.space_group_name_H-M   'P 1'
#
loop_
_entity.id
_entity.type
_entity.pdbx_description
1 polymer ?
#
loop_
_entity_poly.entity_id
_entity_poly.type
_entity_poly.pdbx_seq_one_letter_code
_entity_poly.pdbx_strand_id
1 'polypeptide(L)'
;MVALVHYPTWSLLFLRSSSPKQRHHSSRKLISRTLLFNIVNKPKPRAMTSDFDLDVGERLYLGMDFGTSGARYALINKEGTIFAEGKREYPQYLVTSLGSTLAIKLLSTNKIEDARFGVYSHRLGDKWLVGGASNTGGAVLRQIFTDEQLEKLSGQINHMEASPLDYYPLQAVGERFPVADPKMDPRLHPRPESDVEYLHGILESIARIEAKGYILLKDLGATQVEEVFTAGGGAKNEKWTKIRERVLGLPVSRALQTEAAYGAALLALSGAQ
;
A
#
# COMPACT_ATOMS: atom_id res chain seq x y z
N MET A 1 8.45 -33.91 -33.91
CA MET A 1 7.75 -34.24 -32.64
C MET A 1 7.28 -32.93 -32.03
N VAL A 2 5.99 -32.66 -32.16
CA VAL A 2 5.32 -31.44 -31.70
C VAL A 2 4.81 -31.72 -30.29
N ALA A 3 5.28 -30.97 -29.29
CA ALA A 3 4.75 -31.06 -27.92
C ALA A 3 3.89 -29.81 -27.67
N LEU A 4 2.58 -30.05 -27.61
CA LEU A 4 1.55 -29.06 -27.32
C LEU A 4 1.65 -28.55 -25.88
N VAL A 5 1.58 -27.23 -25.73
CA VAL A 5 1.41 -26.51 -24.47
C VAL A 5 -0.08 -26.50 -24.14
N HIS A 6 -0.46 -27.05 -22.98
CA HIS A 6 -1.82 -26.96 -22.43
C HIS A 6 -1.92 -25.74 -21.49
N TYR A 7 -2.81 -24.81 -21.83
CA TYR A 7 -3.29 -23.76 -20.94
C TYR A 7 -4.70 -24.12 -20.46
N PRO A 8 -5.03 -24.05 -19.16
CA PRO A 8 -6.39 -24.20 -18.69
C PRO A 8 -7.13 -22.85 -18.80
N THR A 9 -8.13 -22.82 -19.68
CA THR A 9 -9.16 -21.78 -19.78
C THR A 9 -10.11 -21.85 -18.58
N TRP A 10 -10.34 -20.75 -17.87
CA TRP A 10 -11.43 -20.63 -16.88
C TRP A 10 -12.58 -19.80 -17.47
N SER A 11 -13.72 -20.47 -17.64
CA SER A 11 -14.96 -19.90 -18.15
C SER A 11 -15.68 -19.11 -17.06
N LEU A 12 -16.03 -17.85 -17.36
CA LEU A 12 -16.98 -17.06 -16.59
C LEU A 12 -18.39 -17.65 -16.72
N LEU A 13 -19.03 -17.97 -15.60
CA LEU A 13 -20.48 -18.19 -15.53
C LEU A 13 -21.15 -16.94 -14.98
N PHE A 14 -21.79 -16.21 -15.89
CA PHE A 14 -22.80 -15.20 -15.60
C PHE A 14 -24.04 -15.87 -14.99
N LEU A 15 -24.51 -15.34 -13.85
CA LEU A 15 -25.90 -15.53 -13.41
C LEU A 15 -26.56 -14.16 -13.31
N ARG A 16 -27.43 -13.91 -14.29
CA ARG A 16 -28.35 -12.78 -14.40
C ARG A 16 -29.72 -13.29 -13.92
N SER A 17 -30.41 -12.58 -13.04
CA SER A 17 -31.87 -12.70 -12.92
C SER A 17 -32.54 -11.37 -12.53
N SER A 18 -33.23 -10.81 -13.52
CA SER A 18 -34.63 -10.32 -13.50
C SER A 18 -35.13 -9.37 -12.39
N SER A 19 -35.45 -8.12 -12.78
CA SER A 19 -36.38 -7.18 -12.12
C SER A 19 -37.86 -7.50 -12.47
N PRO A 20 -38.88 -6.68 -12.13
CA PRO A 20 -39.29 -6.09 -10.84
C PRO A 20 -40.78 -6.41 -10.48
N LYS A 21 -41.21 -6.22 -9.23
CA LYS A 21 -42.63 -6.04 -8.89
C LYS A 21 -42.83 -4.89 -7.89
N GLN A 22 -43.50 -3.83 -8.35
CA GLN A 22 -44.11 -2.78 -7.53
C GLN A 22 -45.30 -3.34 -6.75
N ARG A 23 -45.53 -2.84 -5.51
CA ARG A 23 -46.87 -2.56 -4.97
C ARG A 23 -46.81 -1.66 -3.72
N HIS A 24 -47.38 -0.47 -3.89
CA HIS A 24 -48.13 0.42 -3.00
C HIS A 24 -47.80 0.63 -1.51
N HIS A 25 -47.66 1.93 -1.22
CA HIS A 25 -47.88 2.69 0.01
C HIS A 25 -48.86 2.11 1.05
N SER A 26 -48.45 2.14 2.32
CA SER A 26 -49.35 2.42 3.46
C SER A 26 -48.59 3.18 4.54
N SER A 27 -49.02 4.43 4.78
CA SER A 27 -48.53 5.28 5.85
C SER A 27 -49.09 4.82 7.19
N ARG A 28 -48.22 4.44 8.14
CA ARG A 28 -48.58 4.33 9.55
C ARG A 28 -47.67 5.23 10.37
N LYS A 29 -48.24 6.37 10.81
CA LYS A 29 -47.77 7.11 11.99
C LYS A 29 -47.94 6.20 13.20
N LEU A 30 -46.87 5.96 13.95
CA LEU A 30 -47.01 5.68 15.38
C LEU A 30 -45.85 6.33 16.16
N ILE A 31 -46.30 7.06 17.17
CA ILE A 31 -45.59 7.86 18.17
C ILE A 31 -44.58 7.01 18.92
N SER A 32 -43.36 7.52 19.14
CA SER A 32 -42.49 7.01 20.21
C SER A 32 -41.71 8.14 20.89
N ARG A 33 -42.25 8.52 22.06
CA ARG A 33 -41.58 8.96 23.30
C ARG A 33 -40.32 9.82 23.18
N THR A 34 -40.50 11.12 23.37
CA THR A 34 -39.50 12.00 23.95
C THR A 34 -39.11 11.49 25.34
N LEU A 35 -37.93 10.88 25.46
CA LEU A 35 -37.30 10.60 26.74
C LEU A 35 -36.63 11.89 27.23
N LEU A 36 -37.29 12.57 28.18
CA LEU A 36 -36.60 13.49 29.10
C LEU A 36 -35.57 12.66 29.88
N PHE A 37 -34.28 12.85 29.59
CA PHE A 37 -33.23 12.37 30.47
C PHE A 37 -33.15 13.31 31.68
N ASN A 38 -33.61 12.82 32.83
CA ASN A 38 -33.25 13.36 34.13
C ASN A 38 -31.71 13.34 34.27
N ILE A 39 -31.11 14.53 34.45
CA ILE A 39 -29.71 14.66 34.86
C ILE A 39 -29.63 14.20 36.31
N VAL A 40 -29.37 12.92 36.51
CA VAL A 40 -28.90 12.38 37.78
C VAL A 40 -27.38 12.55 37.79
N ASN A 41 -26.88 13.39 38.69
CA ASN A 41 -25.45 13.56 38.95
C ASN A 41 -24.80 12.21 39.27
N LYS A 42 -24.04 11.65 38.32
CA LYS A 42 -23.12 10.54 38.58
C LYS A 42 -21.76 11.08 39.07
N PRO A 43 -21.11 10.44 40.05
CA PRO A 43 -19.83 10.88 40.56
C PRO A 43 -18.75 10.78 39.48
N LYS A 44 -17.88 11.80 39.42
CA LYS A 44 -16.73 11.87 38.51
C LYS A 44 -15.82 10.62 38.69
N PRO A 45 -15.28 10.03 37.61
CA PRO A 45 -14.25 9.01 37.73
C PRO A 45 -13.02 9.62 38.42
N ARG A 46 -12.53 8.90 39.43
CA ARG A 46 -11.34 9.23 40.21
C ARG A 46 -10.14 9.10 39.28
N ALA A 47 -9.50 10.22 38.94
CA ALA A 47 -8.22 10.18 38.27
C ALA A 47 -7.22 9.45 39.18
N MET A 48 -6.72 8.29 38.73
CA MET A 48 -5.45 7.79 39.23
C MET A 48 -4.38 8.68 38.62
N THR A 49 -3.94 9.66 39.39
CA THR A 49 -2.70 10.39 39.13
C THR A 49 -1.57 9.40 39.41
N SER A 50 -1.03 8.77 38.36
CA SER A 50 0.38 8.41 38.41
C SER A 50 1.13 9.73 38.38
N ASP A 51 1.82 10.06 39.47
CA ASP A 51 2.64 11.27 39.57
C ASP A 51 3.69 11.24 38.45
N PHE A 52 3.43 12.00 37.39
CA PHE A 52 4.44 12.40 36.42
C PHE A 52 5.19 13.56 37.05
N ASP A 53 6.26 13.26 37.79
CA ASP A 53 7.27 14.25 38.17
C ASP A 53 8.04 14.67 36.91
N LEU A 54 7.40 15.52 36.10
CA LEU A 54 8.08 16.30 35.08
C LEU A 54 8.48 17.61 35.74
N ASP A 55 9.77 17.73 36.06
CA ASP A 55 10.33 18.97 36.58
C ASP A 55 10.05 20.08 35.56
N VAL A 56 9.43 21.18 36.00
CA VAL A 56 9.01 22.29 35.14
C VAL A 56 10.26 22.94 34.51
N GLY A 57 10.63 22.49 33.32
CA GLY A 57 11.83 22.94 32.61
C GLY A 57 12.61 21.85 31.90
N GLU A 58 12.30 20.56 32.11
CA GLU A 58 12.98 19.48 31.41
C GLU A 58 12.59 19.47 29.91
N ARG A 59 13.59 19.59 29.03
CA ARG A 59 13.39 19.50 27.59
C ARG A 59 13.24 18.04 27.19
N LEU A 60 12.07 17.71 26.66
CA LEU A 60 11.81 16.42 26.04
C LEU A 60 12.03 16.49 24.53
N TYR A 61 12.42 15.35 23.96
CA TYR A 61 12.70 15.14 22.56
C TYR A 61 11.69 14.11 22.03
N LEU A 62 11.02 14.47 20.94
CA LEU A 62 10.07 13.58 20.28
C LEU A 62 10.79 12.90 19.10
N GLY A 63 11.11 11.62 19.26
CA GLY A 63 11.49 10.76 18.15
C GLY A 63 10.22 10.30 17.43
N MET A 64 10.10 10.59 16.13
CA MET A 64 9.00 10.08 15.31
C MET A 64 9.55 9.29 14.14
N ASP A 65 9.00 8.10 13.91
CA ASP A 65 9.29 7.27 12.74
C ASP A 65 8.01 7.06 11.94
N PHE A 66 8.05 7.45 10.66
CA PHE A 66 6.94 7.40 9.74
C PHE A 66 7.21 6.37 8.65
N GLY A 67 6.73 5.16 8.90
CA GLY A 67 6.75 4.11 7.93
C GLY A 67 5.52 4.16 7.01
N THR A 68 5.61 3.40 5.94
CA THR A 68 4.48 3.10 5.04
C THR A 68 3.39 2.24 5.71
N SER A 69 3.62 1.74 6.93
CA SER A 69 2.67 0.97 7.77
C SER A 69 1.78 1.80 8.67
N GLY A 70 2.23 3.00 9.01
CA GLY A 70 1.85 3.63 10.26
C GLY A 70 3.07 4.24 10.87
N ALA A 71 2.87 4.81 12.03
CA ALA A 71 3.87 5.66 12.62
C ALA A 71 4.18 5.20 14.05
N ARG A 72 5.34 5.62 14.56
CA ARG A 72 5.78 5.38 15.93
C ARG A 72 6.25 6.70 16.52
N TYR A 73 6.06 6.87 17.82
CA TYR A 73 6.69 7.94 18.55
C TYR A 73 7.34 7.44 19.84
N ALA A 74 8.41 8.11 20.24
CA ALA A 74 9.01 8.01 21.56
C ALA A 74 9.29 9.43 22.05
N LEU A 75 8.89 9.72 23.28
CA LEU A 75 9.21 10.94 24.00
C LEU A 75 10.34 10.60 24.96
N ILE A 76 11.49 11.22 24.78
CA ILE A 76 12.71 10.93 25.55
C ILE A 76 13.27 12.21 26.19
N ASN A 77 14.02 12.11 27.27
CA ASN A 77 14.84 13.22 27.75
C ASN A 77 16.25 13.20 27.11
N LYS A 78 17.11 14.16 27.49
CA LYS A 78 18.48 14.27 26.94
C LYS A 78 19.38 13.08 27.31
N GLU A 79 19.07 12.37 28.40
CA GLU A 79 19.73 11.13 28.84
C GLU A 79 19.23 9.88 28.09
N GLY A 80 18.18 10.00 27.28
CA GLY A 80 17.59 8.89 26.53
C GLY A 80 16.56 8.07 27.30
N THR A 81 16.13 8.52 28.48
CA THR A 81 15.03 7.90 29.24
C THR A 81 13.72 8.09 28.49
N ILE A 82 12.97 7.00 28.25
CA ILE A 82 11.68 7.03 27.56
C ILE A 82 10.57 7.37 28.55
N PHE A 83 9.86 8.46 28.29
CA PHE A 83 8.72 8.93 29.07
C PHE A 83 7.38 8.50 28.50
N ALA A 84 7.29 8.37 27.17
CA ALA A 84 6.11 7.85 26.50
C ALA A 84 6.52 7.24 25.16
N GLU A 85 5.87 6.16 24.79
CA GLU A 85 5.95 5.61 23.44
C GLU A 85 4.56 5.27 22.95
N GLY A 86 4.36 5.31 21.63
CA GLY A 86 3.08 4.95 21.06
C GLY A 86 3.14 4.72 19.57
N LYS A 87 2.06 4.11 19.07
CA LYS A 87 2.01 3.54 17.73
C LYS A 87 0.58 3.41 17.24
N ARG A 88 0.37 3.56 15.93
CA ARG A 88 -0.91 3.46 15.25
C ARG A 88 -0.69 3.02 13.82
N GLU A 89 -1.63 2.18 13.42
CA GLU A 89 -1.69 1.54 12.12
C GLU A 89 -2.40 2.43 11.10
N TYR A 90 -1.95 2.38 9.85
CA TYR A 90 -2.83 2.73 8.73
C TYR A 90 -3.89 1.61 8.55
N PRO A 91 -5.04 1.87 7.90
CA PRO A 91 -6.06 0.86 7.68
C PRO A 91 -5.54 -0.31 6.79
N GLN A 92 -6.26 -1.44 6.80
CA GLN A 92 -5.76 -2.74 6.32
C GLN A 92 -5.63 -2.83 4.80
N TYR A 93 -4.45 -2.50 4.27
CA TYR A 93 -4.25 -2.38 2.84
C TYR A 93 -2.91 -2.95 2.37
N LEU A 94 -2.85 -3.36 1.10
CA LEU A 94 -1.59 -3.34 0.38
C LEU A 94 -1.20 -1.90 0.09
N VAL A 95 0.04 -1.54 0.34
CA VAL A 95 0.57 -0.24 -0.06
C VAL A 95 1.76 -0.45 -0.98
N THR A 96 1.63 0.02 -2.22
CA THR A 96 2.76 0.14 -3.15
C THR A 96 3.23 1.59 -3.16
N SER A 97 4.50 1.79 -2.85
CA SER A 97 5.19 3.05 -3.07
C SER A 97 5.89 3.00 -4.43
N LEU A 98 5.36 3.75 -5.40
CA LEU A 98 5.98 3.99 -6.71
C LEU A 98 6.92 5.20 -6.60
N GLY A 99 8.01 5.02 -5.85
CA GLY A 99 9.06 6.02 -5.66
C GLY A 99 10.20 5.87 -6.68
N SER A 100 11.40 6.31 -6.31
CA SER A 100 12.62 5.99 -7.07
C SER A 100 12.76 4.47 -7.26
N THR A 101 12.43 3.72 -6.21
CA THR A 101 12.30 2.26 -6.21
C THR A 101 10.84 1.84 -6.00
N LEU A 102 10.53 0.59 -6.36
CA LEU A 102 9.27 -0.07 -6.08
C LEU A 102 9.34 -0.72 -4.71
N ALA A 103 8.62 -0.19 -3.73
CA ALA A 103 8.47 -0.82 -2.42
C ALA A 103 7.03 -1.24 -2.20
N ILE A 104 6.82 -2.48 -1.76
CA ILE A 104 5.49 -2.99 -1.42
C ILE A 104 5.42 -3.33 0.06
N LYS A 105 4.26 -3.06 0.66
CA LYS A 105 3.95 -3.38 2.05
C LYS A 105 2.59 -4.04 2.12
N LEU A 106 2.48 -5.05 2.98
CA LEU A 106 1.30 -5.89 3.16
C LEU A 106 1.04 -6.05 4.65
N LEU A 107 -0.19 -5.76 5.09
CA LEU A 107 -0.60 -6.00 6.46
C LEU A 107 -1.06 -7.46 6.65
N SER A 108 -0.38 -8.20 7.53
CA SER A 108 -0.58 -9.62 7.76
C SER A 108 -0.81 -9.95 9.23
N THR A 109 -1.58 -11.00 9.50
CA THR A 109 -1.66 -11.64 10.82
C THR A 109 -0.39 -12.43 11.16
N ASN A 110 0.40 -12.79 10.16
CA ASN A 110 1.59 -13.63 10.30
C ASN A 110 2.86 -12.77 10.19
N LYS A 111 3.83 -13.02 11.07
CA LYS A 111 5.16 -12.43 10.95
C LYS A 111 5.91 -13.14 9.84
N ILE A 112 6.37 -12.39 8.83
CA ILE A 112 7.16 -12.93 7.72
C ILE A 112 8.53 -12.25 7.68
N GLU A 113 9.58 -13.05 7.74
CA GLU A 113 10.96 -12.60 7.59
C GLU A 113 11.70 -13.59 6.68
N ASP A 114 12.36 -13.08 5.65
CA ASP A 114 13.17 -13.90 4.76
C ASP A 114 14.37 -13.10 4.28
N ALA A 115 15.55 -13.43 4.83
CA ALA A 115 16.79 -12.75 4.51
C ALA A 115 17.22 -12.91 3.04
N ARG A 116 16.81 -14.00 2.38
CA ARG A 116 17.18 -14.29 0.98
C ARG A 116 16.59 -13.22 0.06
N PHE A 117 15.34 -12.85 0.32
CA PHE A 117 14.61 -11.83 -0.44
C PHE A 117 14.63 -10.44 0.23
N GLY A 118 15.32 -10.30 1.37
CA GLY A 118 15.28 -9.07 2.18
C GLY A 118 13.87 -8.69 2.64
N VAL A 119 13.01 -9.68 2.87
CA VAL A 119 11.66 -9.48 3.40
C VAL A 119 11.74 -9.32 4.91
N TYR A 120 11.10 -8.27 5.43
CA TYR A 120 11.10 -7.95 6.86
C TYR A 120 9.68 -7.61 7.33
N SER A 121 9.45 -7.78 8.64
CA SER A 121 8.18 -7.45 9.27
C SER A 121 8.37 -6.43 10.38
N HIS A 122 7.54 -5.39 10.36
CA HIS A 122 7.36 -4.53 11.54
C HIS A 122 6.05 -4.88 12.22
N ARG A 123 6.08 -5.07 13.54
CA ARG A 123 4.83 -5.17 14.30
C ARG A 123 4.01 -3.91 14.03
N LEU A 124 2.71 -4.08 13.80
CA LEU A 124 1.70 -3.03 13.63
C LEU A 124 0.49 -3.47 14.48
N GLY A 125 0.29 -2.82 15.65
CA GLY A 125 -0.58 -3.32 16.75
C GLY A 125 -0.64 -4.84 16.90
N ASP A 126 -1.76 -5.47 16.58
CA ASP A 126 -1.96 -6.93 16.68
C ASP A 126 -1.48 -7.72 15.45
N LYS A 127 -1.08 -7.02 14.38
CA LYS A 127 -0.63 -7.53 13.08
C LYS A 127 0.85 -7.23 12.79
N TRP A 128 1.26 -7.57 11.57
CA TRP A 128 2.60 -7.40 11.04
C TRP A 128 2.53 -6.72 9.68
N LEU A 129 3.28 -5.64 9.52
CA LEU A 129 3.52 -5.06 8.21
C LEU A 129 4.73 -5.74 7.59
N VAL A 130 4.47 -6.61 6.63
CA VAL A 130 5.46 -7.32 5.82
C VAL A 130 5.86 -6.44 4.65
N GLY A 131 7.15 -6.30 4.37
CA GLY A 131 7.65 -5.45 3.30
C GLY A 131 8.75 -6.08 2.46
N GLY A 132 8.80 -5.67 1.19
CA GLY A 132 9.87 -5.98 0.23
C GLY A 132 10.07 -4.80 -0.73
N ALA A 133 11.27 -4.69 -1.32
CA ALA A 133 11.59 -3.58 -2.23
C ALA A 133 12.46 -4.04 -3.40
N SER A 134 11.99 -3.77 -4.61
CA SER A 134 12.70 -4.00 -5.88
C SER A 134 13.47 -2.75 -6.30
N ASN A 135 14.61 -2.97 -6.96
CA ASN A 135 15.42 -1.91 -7.56
C ASN A 135 14.79 -1.28 -8.81
N THR A 136 13.70 -1.86 -9.35
CA THR A 136 12.90 -1.21 -10.39
C THR A 136 12.13 0.00 -9.84
N GLY A 137 11.63 0.90 -10.69
CA GLY A 137 10.77 1.99 -10.26
C GLY A 137 10.97 3.30 -11.02
N GLY A 138 10.67 4.41 -10.37
CA GLY A 138 10.73 5.75 -10.97
C GLY A 138 12.14 6.19 -11.37
N ALA A 139 13.19 5.67 -10.73
CA ALA A 139 14.55 6.01 -11.08
C ALA A 139 14.95 5.49 -12.48
N VAL A 140 14.45 4.31 -12.86
CA VAL A 140 14.61 3.77 -14.22
C VAL A 140 13.84 4.60 -15.24
N LEU A 141 12.61 4.99 -14.91
CA LEU A 141 11.80 5.86 -15.77
C LEU A 141 12.51 7.21 -16.04
N ARG A 142 13.11 7.81 -15.01
CA ARG A 142 13.80 9.11 -15.11
C ARG A 142 15.14 9.06 -15.85
N GLN A 143 15.74 7.88 -16.05
CA GLN A 143 16.90 7.74 -16.93
C GLN A 143 16.53 7.86 -18.41
N ILE A 144 15.25 7.66 -18.74
CA ILE A 144 14.76 7.53 -20.12
C ILE A 144 13.85 8.71 -20.49
N PHE A 145 13.00 9.15 -19.57
CA PHE A 145 11.96 10.14 -19.80
C PHE A 145 12.00 11.25 -18.74
N THR A 146 11.71 12.48 -19.17
CA THR A 146 11.38 13.58 -18.25
C THR A 146 9.98 13.38 -17.66
N ASP A 147 9.69 14.04 -16.54
CA ASP A 147 8.34 14.01 -15.93
C ASP A 147 7.25 14.49 -16.92
N GLU A 148 7.54 15.48 -17.76
CA GLU A 148 6.63 15.97 -18.80
C GLU A 148 6.40 14.92 -19.90
N GLN A 149 7.46 14.23 -20.34
CA GLN A 149 7.35 13.13 -21.30
C GLN A 149 6.52 11.97 -20.71
N LEU A 150 6.74 11.62 -19.44
CA LEU A 150 5.97 10.56 -18.77
C LEU A 150 4.48 10.89 -18.76
N GLU A 151 4.09 12.13 -18.45
CA GLU A 151 2.70 12.58 -18.47
C GLU A 151 2.11 12.51 -19.88
N LYS A 152 2.78 13.13 -20.86
CA LYS A 152 2.30 13.21 -22.25
C LYS A 152 2.20 11.84 -22.92
N LEU A 153 3.19 10.97 -22.74
CA LEU A 153 3.21 9.63 -23.33
C LEU A 153 2.20 8.72 -22.64
N SER A 154 2.06 8.81 -21.31
CA SER A 154 1.06 8.01 -20.58
C SER A 154 -0.36 8.30 -21.04
N GLY A 155 -0.69 9.56 -21.33
CA GLY A 155 -1.99 9.96 -21.86
C GLY A 155 -2.42 9.20 -23.14
N GLN A 156 -1.43 8.77 -23.94
CA GLN A 156 -1.63 8.06 -25.21
C GLN A 156 -1.73 6.53 -25.04
N ILE A 157 -1.41 5.99 -23.86
CA ILE A 157 -1.44 4.54 -23.63
C ILE A 157 -2.90 4.03 -23.57
N ASN A 158 -3.17 2.96 -24.32
CA ASN A 158 -4.35 2.14 -24.12
C ASN A 158 -4.10 1.12 -22.99
N HIS A 159 -4.56 1.46 -21.78
CA HIS A 159 -4.33 0.63 -20.58
C HIS A 159 -5.11 -0.69 -20.59
N MET A 160 -6.12 -0.84 -21.46
CA MET A 160 -6.93 -2.05 -21.58
C MET A 160 -6.20 -3.18 -22.31
N GLU A 161 -5.20 -2.84 -23.11
CA GLU A 161 -4.38 -3.81 -23.84
C GLU A 161 -3.12 -4.14 -23.05
N ALA A 162 -2.69 -5.39 -23.11
CA ALA A 162 -1.44 -5.82 -22.50
C ALA A 162 -0.27 -5.53 -23.44
N SER A 163 0.77 -4.90 -22.93
CA SER A 163 2.03 -4.75 -23.67
C SER A 163 2.72 -6.12 -23.82
N PRO A 164 3.17 -6.51 -25.02
CA PRO A 164 3.88 -7.77 -25.24
C PRO A 164 5.33 -7.75 -24.73
N LEU A 165 5.84 -6.58 -24.33
CA LEU A 165 7.23 -6.39 -23.93
C LEU A 165 7.47 -6.98 -22.53
N ASP A 166 8.43 -7.90 -22.43
CA ASP A 166 8.87 -8.50 -21.16
C ASP A 166 10.19 -7.88 -20.68
N TYR A 167 10.06 -6.75 -19.98
CA TYR A 167 11.21 -6.05 -19.42
C TYR A 167 11.47 -6.45 -17.97
N TYR A 168 12.71 -6.21 -17.54
CA TYR A 168 13.10 -6.14 -16.14
C TYR A 168 13.83 -4.81 -15.93
N PRO A 169 13.08 -3.70 -15.76
CA PRO A 169 13.66 -2.36 -15.79
C PRO A 169 14.52 -2.11 -14.55
N LEU A 170 15.83 -1.97 -14.71
CA LEU A 170 16.77 -1.72 -13.62
C LEU A 170 17.77 -0.64 -14.03
N GLN A 171 18.29 0.12 -13.07
CA GLN A 171 19.34 1.12 -13.34
C GLN A 171 20.74 0.48 -13.40
N ALA A 172 20.92 -0.63 -12.70
CA ALA A 172 22.18 -1.35 -12.56
C ALA A 172 21.90 -2.84 -12.34
N VAL A 173 22.93 -3.67 -12.49
CA VAL A 173 22.87 -5.11 -12.24
C VAL A 173 22.53 -5.38 -10.78
N GLY A 174 21.62 -6.33 -10.57
CA GLY A 174 21.30 -6.91 -9.27
C GLY A 174 19.90 -6.60 -8.77
N GLU A 175 19.28 -7.62 -8.19
CA GLU A 175 17.97 -7.56 -7.56
C GLU A 175 17.98 -8.40 -6.27
N ARG A 176 17.24 -7.95 -5.27
CA ARG A 176 17.03 -8.73 -4.03
C ARG A 176 15.59 -9.20 -3.88
N PHE A 177 14.64 -8.42 -4.38
CA PHE A 177 13.22 -8.68 -4.27
C PHE A 177 12.52 -8.23 -5.55
N PRO A 178 11.56 -8.99 -6.11
CA PRO A 178 11.07 -10.29 -5.67
C PRO A 178 11.94 -11.47 -6.12
N VAL A 179 12.99 -11.22 -6.90
CA VAL A 179 13.95 -12.25 -7.31
C VAL A 179 15.27 -11.97 -6.61
N ALA A 180 15.76 -12.95 -5.84
CA ALA A 180 17.05 -12.87 -5.17
C ALA A 180 18.16 -13.25 -6.16
N ASP A 181 18.57 -12.30 -6.99
CA ASP A 181 19.63 -12.48 -7.98
C ASP A 181 20.55 -11.25 -8.04
N PRO A 182 21.73 -11.29 -7.39
CA PRO A 182 22.67 -10.18 -7.41
C PRO A 182 23.31 -9.94 -8.79
N LYS A 183 23.08 -10.84 -9.76
CA LYS A 183 23.57 -10.73 -11.14
C LYS A 183 22.45 -10.44 -12.14
N MET A 184 21.25 -10.09 -11.68
CA MET A 184 20.12 -9.77 -12.55
C MET A 184 20.46 -8.59 -13.46
N ASP A 185 20.58 -8.85 -14.77
CA ASP A 185 20.84 -7.81 -15.75
C ASP A 185 19.59 -6.96 -16.02
N PRO A 186 19.72 -5.62 -16.19
CA PRO A 186 18.64 -4.79 -16.70
C PRO A 186 18.17 -5.28 -18.07
N ARG A 187 16.86 -5.50 -18.24
CA ARG A 187 16.27 -5.90 -19.51
C ARG A 187 15.29 -4.85 -19.99
N LEU A 188 15.70 -4.08 -21.00
CA LEU A 188 14.92 -3.02 -21.64
C LEU A 188 14.88 -3.14 -23.17
N HIS A 189 15.23 -4.32 -23.69
CA HIS A 189 15.23 -4.65 -25.12
C HIS A 189 14.26 -5.79 -25.44
N PRO A 190 13.68 -5.83 -26.66
CA PRO A 190 13.85 -4.84 -27.74
C PRO A 190 13.17 -3.50 -27.41
N ARG A 191 13.76 -2.37 -27.82
CA ARG A 191 13.11 -1.06 -27.70
C ARG A 191 12.33 -0.80 -29.00
N PRO A 192 10.99 -0.66 -28.96
CA PRO A 192 10.21 -0.32 -30.15
C PRO A 192 10.50 1.12 -30.61
N GLU A 193 10.15 1.44 -31.85
CA GLU A 193 10.28 2.81 -32.38
C GLU A 193 9.35 3.79 -31.66
N SER A 194 8.19 3.31 -31.20
CA SER A 194 7.21 4.11 -30.48
C SER A 194 7.58 4.24 -29.00
N ASP A 195 7.87 5.46 -28.55
CA ASP A 195 8.11 5.75 -27.13
C ASP A 195 6.86 5.50 -26.26
N VAL A 196 5.65 5.55 -26.84
CA VAL A 196 4.41 5.19 -26.13
C VAL A 196 4.38 3.69 -25.84
N GLU A 197 4.70 2.86 -26.83
CA GLU A 197 4.79 1.40 -26.65
C GLU A 197 5.92 1.03 -25.69
N TYR A 198 7.06 1.73 -25.79
CA TYR A 198 8.19 1.51 -24.92
C TYR A 198 7.85 1.83 -23.46
N LEU A 199 7.26 3.00 -23.20
CA LEU A 199 6.79 3.37 -21.88
C LEU A 199 5.74 2.39 -21.36
N HIS A 200 4.78 1.99 -22.20
CA HIS A 200 3.77 1.00 -21.82
C HIS A 200 4.41 -0.32 -21.38
N GLY A 201 5.40 -0.83 -22.15
CA GLY A 201 6.16 -2.02 -21.79
C GLY A 201 6.89 -1.91 -20.45
N ILE A 202 7.49 -0.76 -20.16
CA ILE A 202 8.17 -0.50 -18.89
C ILE A 202 7.16 -0.47 -17.73
N LEU A 203 6.09 0.33 -17.84
CA LEU A 203 5.08 0.46 -16.80
C LEU A 203 4.39 -0.88 -16.49
N GLU A 204 4.08 -1.66 -17.53
CA GLU A 204 3.46 -2.97 -17.37
C GLU A 204 4.43 -4.00 -16.79
N SER A 205 5.70 -3.97 -17.19
CA SER A 205 6.72 -4.86 -16.63
C SER A 205 6.99 -4.55 -15.14
N ILE A 206 6.99 -3.28 -14.73
CA ILE A 206 7.05 -2.91 -13.31
C ILE A 206 5.83 -3.45 -12.56
N ALA A 207 4.63 -3.37 -13.15
CA ALA A 207 3.42 -3.94 -12.56
C ALA A 207 3.50 -5.48 -12.42
N ARG A 208 4.15 -6.19 -13.37
CA ARG A 208 4.41 -7.62 -13.24
C ARG A 208 5.40 -7.94 -12.12
N ILE A 209 6.42 -7.09 -11.91
CA ILE A 209 7.35 -7.22 -10.79
C ILE A 209 6.62 -6.98 -9.46
N GLU A 210 5.75 -5.98 -9.39
CA GLU A 210 4.87 -5.74 -8.24
C GLU A 210 3.98 -6.96 -7.94
N ALA A 211 3.33 -7.53 -8.96
CA ALA A 211 2.52 -8.74 -8.84
C ALA A 211 3.34 -9.92 -8.27
N LYS A 212 4.53 -10.15 -8.82
CA LYS A 212 5.46 -11.18 -8.33
C LYS A 212 5.86 -10.94 -6.88
N GLY A 213 6.03 -9.68 -6.46
CA GLY A 213 6.30 -9.34 -5.08
C GLY A 213 5.16 -9.72 -4.14
N TYR A 214 3.91 -9.40 -4.49
CA TYR A 214 2.76 -9.78 -3.68
C TYR A 214 2.55 -11.31 -3.64
N ILE A 215 2.75 -11.99 -4.77
CA ILE A 215 2.72 -13.45 -4.83
C ILE A 215 3.79 -14.05 -3.90
N LEU A 216 5.03 -13.56 -3.98
CA LEU A 216 6.11 -14.01 -3.10
C LEU A 216 5.75 -13.82 -1.62
N LEU A 217 5.21 -12.66 -1.22
CA LEU A 217 4.81 -12.45 0.17
C LEU A 217 3.70 -13.43 0.59
N LYS A 218 2.74 -13.71 -0.28
CA LYS A 218 1.69 -14.72 -0.04
C LYS A 218 2.29 -16.12 0.12
N ASP A 219 3.20 -16.51 -0.76
CA ASP A 219 3.86 -17.82 -0.73
C ASP A 219 4.73 -18.00 0.53
N LEU A 220 5.29 -16.91 1.05
CA LEU A 220 5.99 -16.88 2.35
C LEU A 220 5.03 -16.92 3.56
N GLY A 221 3.71 -16.93 3.34
CA GLY A 221 2.69 -17.08 4.38
C GLY A 221 2.03 -15.78 4.83
N ALA A 222 2.22 -14.67 4.10
CA ALA A 222 1.54 -13.43 4.40
C ALA A 222 0.04 -13.52 4.08
N THR A 223 -0.75 -12.67 4.74
CA THR A 223 -2.21 -12.68 4.61
C THR A 223 -2.63 -12.23 3.22
N GLN A 224 -3.63 -12.91 2.65
CA GLN A 224 -4.24 -12.47 1.39
C GLN A 224 -5.03 -11.18 1.61
N VAL A 225 -5.04 -10.35 0.58
CA VAL A 225 -5.47 -8.96 0.59
C VAL A 225 -6.24 -8.71 -0.70
N GLU A 226 -7.20 -7.81 -0.63
CA GLU A 226 -8.22 -7.65 -1.67
C GLU A 226 -8.08 -6.35 -2.47
N GLU A 227 -7.20 -5.43 -2.06
CA GLU A 227 -7.01 -4.15 -2.72
C GLU A 227 -5.61 -3.55 -2.47
N VAL A 228 -5.20 -2.67 -3.37
CA VAL A 228 -3.89 -1.99 -3.36
C VAL A 228 -4.07 -0.48 -3.36
N PHE A 229 -3.41 0.16 -2.40
CA PHE A 229 -3.25 1.60 -2.34
C PHE A 229 -1.87 2.00 -2.84
N THR A 230 -1.82 3.13 -3.53
CA THR A 230 -0.62 3.60 -4.21
C THR A 230 -0.15 4.92 -3.62
N ALA A 231 1.12 4.98 -3.28
CA ALA A 231 1.83 6.17 -2.83
C ALA A 231 3.03 6.45 -3.75
N GLY A 232 3.73 7.56 -3.52
CA GLY A 232 4.90 7.96 -4.29
C GLY A 232 4.57 8.66 -5.61
N GLY A 233 5.62 9.11 -6.31
CA GLY A 233 5.51 9.92 -7.52
C GLY A 233 4.73 9.24 -8.66
N GLY A 234 4.79 7.91 -8.76
CA GLY A 234 4.02 7.15 -9.77
C GLY A 234 2.52 7.13 -9.51
N ALA A 235 2.05 7.40 -8.28
CA ALA A 235 0.63 7.37 -7.93
C ALA A 235 -0.21 8.45 -8.63
N LYS A 236 0.43 9.48 -9.21
CA LYS A 236 -0.23 10.53 -10.00
C LYS A 236 -0.65 10.06 -11.39
N ASN A 237 -0.12 8.94 -11.87
CA ASN A 237 -0.36 8.42 -13.21
C ASN A 237 -1.58 7.49 -13.25
N GLU A 238 -2.74 8.03 -13.61
CA GLU A 238 -4.00 7.26 -13.67
C GLU A 238 -3.95 6.09 -14.65
N LYS A 239 -3.24 6.25 -15.78
CA LYS A 239 -3.06 5.19 -16.78
C LYS A 239 -2.26 4.04 -16.20
N TRP A 240 -1.21 4.34 -15.44
CA TRP A 240 -0.43 3.33 -14.74
C TRP A 240 -1.22 2.63 -13.64
N THR A 241 -2.05 3.37 -12.90
CA THR A 241 -3.00 2.77 -11.94
C THR A 241 -3.90 1.73 -12.62
N LYS A 242 -4.43 2.03 -13.82
CA LYS A 242 -5.26 1.08 -14.57
C LYS A 242 -4.49 -0.12 -15.13
N ILE A 243 -3.26 0.08 -15.61
CA ILE A 243 -2.38 -1.03 -16.01
C ILE A 243 -2.13 -1.96 -14.82
N ARG A 244 -1.81 -1.39 -13.65
CA ARG A 244 -1.58 -2.16 -12.42
C ARG A 244 -2.82 -2.91 -11.96
N GLU A 245 -4.00 -2.28 -12.00
CA GLU A 245 -5.28 -2.94 -11.70
C GLU A 245 -5.50 -4.18 -12.58
N ARG A 246 -5.27 -4.05 -13.89
CA ARG A 246 -5.36 -5.17 -14.84
C ARG A 246 -4.32 -6.27 -14.54
N VAL A 247 -3.07 -5.91 -14.31
CA VAL A 247 -1.96 -6.87 -14.13
C VAL A 247 -2.04 -7.59 -12.79
N LEU A 248 -2.40 -6.89 -11.72
CA LEU A 248 -2.52 -7.44 -10.37
C LEU A 248 -3.81 -8.26 -10.21
N GLY A 249 -4.85 -7.95 -10.98
CA GLY A 249 -6.18 -8.55 -10.82
C GLY A 249 -6.86 -8.13 -9.52
N LEU A 250 -6.45 -6.99 -8.95
CA LEU A 250 -6.97 -6.41 -7.72
C LEU A 250 -7.32 -4.93 -7.97
N PRO A 251 -8.36 -4.39 -7.30
CA PRO A 251 -8.59 -2.95 -7.23
C PRO A 251 -7.31 -2.19 -6.82
N VAL A 252 -6.97 -1.17 -7.60
CA VAL A 252 -5.83 -0.28 -7.32
C VAL A 252 -6.32 1.15 -7.23
N SER A 253 -6.02 1.82 -6.12
CA SER A 253 -6.38 3.21 -5.90
C SER A 253 -5.20 4.01 -5.35
N ARG A 254 -5.31 5.34 -5.40
CA ARG A 254 -4.32 6.24 -4.77
C ARG A 254 -4.63 6.34 -3.27
N ALA A 255 -3.60 6.28 -2.43
CA ALA A 255 -3.74 6.58 -1.01
C ALA A 255 -4.20 8.03 -0.81
N LEU A 256 -5.27 8.22 -0.04
CA LEU A 256 -5.84 9.55 0.24
C LEU A 256 -4.83 10.47 0.94
N GLN A 257 -4.00 9.90 1.80
CA GLN A 257 -2.97 10.60 2.57
C GLN A 257 -1.68 9.79 2.48
N THR A 258 -0.61 10.45 2.04
CA THR A 258 0.72 9.84 1.90
C THR A 258 1.76 10.48 2.82
N GLU A 259 1.40 11.59 3.48
CA GLU A 259 2.31 12.33 4.34
C GLU A 259 2.51 11.63 5.68
N ALA A 260 3.78 11.43 6.01
CA ALA A 260 4.26 10.98 7.30
C ALA A 260 3.59 11.72 8.47
N ALA A 261 3.52 13.06 8.40
CA ALA A 261 2.92 13.92 9.42
C ALA A 261 1.43 13.61 9.67
N TYR A 262 0.68 13.18 8.65
CA TYR A 262 -0.71 12.78 8.83
C TYR A 262 -0.81 11.50 9.66
N GLY A 263 0.07 10.52 9.36
CA GLY A 263 0.20 9.31 10.17
C GLY A 263 0.55 9.62 11.62
N ALA A 264 1.42 10.61 11.85
CA ALA A 264 1.74 11.15 13.17
C ALA A 264 0.55 11.61 13.97
N ALA A 265 -0.26 12.47 13.35
CA ALA A 265 -1.43 13.05 13.98
C ALA A 265 -2.42 11.95 14.38
N LEU A 266 -2.57 10.93 13.53
CA LEU A 266 -3.35 9.76 13.88
C LEU A 266 -2.77 9.04 15.11
N LEU A 267 -1.44 8.85 15.22
CA LEU A 267 -0.86 8.25 16.43
C LEU A 267 -1.28 8.98 17.71
N ALA A 268 -1.05 10.29 17.72
CA ALA A 268 -1.31 11.12 18.87
C ALA A 268 -2.79 11.02 19.27
N LEU A 269 -3.69 11.01 18.28
CA LEU A 269 -5.12 10.82 18.50
C LEU A 269 -5.46 9.45 19.10
N SER A 270 -4.76 8.37 18.73
CA SER A 270 -5.05 7.03 19.27
C SER A 270 -4.43 6.79 20.63
N GLY A 271 -3.31 7.43 20.97
CA GLY A 271 -2.72 7.35 22.31
C GLY A 271 -3.48 8.19 23.35
N ALA A 272 -4.31 9.14 22.91
CA ALA A 272 -5.15 9.97 23.77
C ALA A 272 -6.52 9.34 24.11
N GLN A 273 -6.84 8.17 23.54
CA GLN A 273 -8.08 7.42 23.75
C GLN A 273 -7.84 6.20 24.65
#